data_AF-X1ARN0-F1
#
_entry.id   AF-X1ARN0-F1
#
_cell.length_a   1.000
_cell.length_b   1.000
_cell.length_c   1.000
_cell.angle_alpha   90.00
_cell.angle_beta   90.00
_cell.angle_gamma   90.00
#
_symmetry.space_group_name_H-M   'P 1'
#
loop_
_entity.id
_entity.type
_entity.pdbx_description
1 polymer ?
#
loop_
_entity_poly.entity_id
_entity_poly.type
_entity_poly.pdbx_seq_one_letter_code
_entity_poly.pdbx_strand_id
1 'polypeptide(L)'
;MYFGTVVSIDILFFYISFWSPTISAIIIAGIIGGWAEIKKLLSGFLKWRVGGFWYFAGFFLMVGPLLFTLFYLLLGGEAPGNPGLTGGLIFITLINTIINGPLSEEAGWRGFALPKLESRFGSLISSIILGIIWACWHIPFYFIEPRMPFYIFIMT
;
A
#
# COMPACT_ATOMS: atom_id res chain seq x y z
N MET A 1 13.71 33.40 8.82
CA MET A 1 14.47 32.60 7.82
C MET A 1 15.30 31.58 8.59
N TYR A 2 14.77 30.37 8.79
CA TYR A 2 15.50 29.23 9.36
C TYR A 2 15.36 28.06 8.37
N PHE A 3 16.28 28.02 7.41
CA PHE A 3 16.55 26.83 6.61
C PHE A 3 17.66 26.06 7.33
N GLY A 4 17.37 24.85 7.84
CA GLY A 4 18.34 24.08 8.62
C GLY A 4 17.82 22.72 9.10
N THR A 5 17.72 21.77 8.15
CA THR A 5 17.90 20.31 8.29
C THR A 5 17.85 19.68 9.69
N VAL A 6 16.66 19.51 10.25
CA VAL A 6 16.38 18.37 11.12
C VAL A 6 15.17 17.69 10.50
N VAL A 7 15.38 16.57 9.79
CA VAL A 7 14.28 15.62 9.61
C VAL A 7 13.90 15.25 11.03
N SER A 8 12.73 15.68 11.52
CA SER A 8 12.31 15.34 12.87
C SER A 8 12.30 13.82 12.99
N ILE A 9 12.74 13.29 14.12
CA ILE A 9 12.85 11.85 14.32
C ILE A 9 11.51 11.12 14.07
N ASP A 10 10.42 11.84 14.26
CA ASP A 10 9.05 11.40 13.96
C ASP A 10 8.83 11.14 12.47
N ILE A 11 9.38 11.97 11.58
CA ILE A 11 9.30 11.76 10.12
C ILE A 11 10.07 10.51 9.72
N LEU A 12 11.23 10.25 10.35
CA LEU A 12 11.99 9.04 10.10
C LEU A 12 11.21 7.80 10.51
N PHE A 13 10.62 7.79 11.72
CA PHE A 13 9.79 6.68 12.19
C PHE A 13 8.53 6.49 11.35
N PHE A 14 7.94 7.58 10.87
CA PHE A 14 6.83 7.54 9.93
C PHE A 14 7.23 6.77 8.68
N TYR A 15 8.28 7.18 7.97
CA TYR A 15 8.71 6.48 6.74
C TYR A 15 9.13 5.03 7.00
N ILE A 16 9.83 4.74 8.10
CA ILE A 16 10.19 3.36 8.46
C ILE A 16 8.93 2.53 8.66
N SER A 17 7.88 3.08 9.26
CA SER A 17 6.62 2.37 9.49
C SER A 17 5.97 2.00 8.16
N PHE A 18 5.76 2.95 7.25
CA PHE A 18 5.17 2.68 5.92
C PHE A 18 6.00 1.70 5.08
N TRP A 19 7.32 1.82 5.11
CA TRP A 19 8.22 0.97 4.33
C TRP A 19 8.58 -0.35 5.02
N SER A 20 8.09 -0.58 6.24
CA SER A 20 8.46 -1.74 7.06
C SER A 20 8.23 -3.10 6.39
N PRO A 21 7.18 -3.35 5.58
CA PRO A 21 7.01 -4.64 4.91
C PRO A 21 8.09 -4.91 3.88
N THR A 22 8.42 -3.90 3.05
CA THR A 22 9.46 -4.02 2.02
C THR A 22 10.85 -4.07 2.63
N ILE A 23 11.13 -3.25 3.65
CA ILE A 23 12.40 -3.31 4.40
C ILE A 23 12.59 -4.70 5.00
N SER A 24 11.57 -5.23 5.67
CA SER A 24 11.60 -6.57 6.25
C SER A 24 11.84 -7.64 5.18
N ALA A 25 11.14 -7.57 4.06
CA ALA A 25 11.34 -8.50 2.95
C ALA A 25 12.76 -8.46 2.37
N ILE A 26 13.35 -7.27 2.20
CA ILE A 26 14.74 -7.12 1.73
C ILE A 26 15.72 -7.73 2.73
N ILE A 27 15.55 -7.46 4.02
CA ILE A 27 16.42 -8.00 5.09
C ILE A 27 16.32 -9.53 5.10
N ILE A 28 15.11 -10.10 5.17
CA ILE A 28 14.93 -11.55 5.23
C ILE A 28 15.35 -12.22 3.92
N ALA A 29 15.10 -11.62 2.75
CA ALA A 29 15.62 -12.12 1.48
C ALA A 29 17.15 -12.18 1.47
N GLY A 30 17.80 -11.12 1.96
CA GLY A 30 19.26 -11.07 2.12
C GLY A 30 19.80 -12.13 3.05
N ILE A 31 19.12 -12.41 4.16
CA ILE A 31 19.51 -13.47 5.12
C ILE A 31 19.36 -14.86 4.50
N ILE A 32 18.25 -15.13 3.80
CA ILE A 32 17.94 -16.46 3.28
C ILE A 32 18.78 -16.82 2.03
N GLY A 33 18.95 -15.86 1.11
CA GLY A 33 19.52 -16.13 -0.21
C GLY A 33 20.43 -15.04 -0.75
N GLY A 34 20.85 -14.10 0.11
CA GLY A 34 21.75 -13.02 -0.25
C GLY A 34 21.22 -12.12 -1.36
N TRP A 35 22.14 -11.54 -2.13
CA TRP A 35 21.83 -10.59 -3.19
C TRP A 35 20.99 -11.16 -4.32
N ALA A 36 21.09 -12.47 -4.59
CA ALA A 36 20.31 -13.13 -5.62
C ALA A 36 18.80 -13.08 -5.31
N GLU A 37 18.42 -13.36 -4.05
CA GLU A 37 17.02 -13.33 -3.63
C GLU A 37 16.48 -11.89 -3.56
N ILE A 38 17.30 -10.91 -3.17
CA ILE A 38 16.94 -9.48 -3.22
C ILE A 38 16.69 -9.04 -4.68
N LYS A 39 17.56 -9.42 -5.61
CA LYS A 39 17.35 -9.12 -7.04
C LYS A 39 16.07 -9.75 -7.57
N LYS A 40 15.78 -10.98 -7.17
CA LYS A 40 14.55 -11.68 -7.54
C LYS A 40 13.31 -10.93 -7.01
N LEU A 41 13.33 -10.48 -5.76
CA LEU A 41 12.29 -9.63 -5.18
C LEU A 41 12.05 -8.37 -6.02
N LEU A 42 13.11 -7.58 -6.25
CA LEU A 42 13.02 -6.30 -6.96
C LEU A 42 12.68 -6.45 -8.44
N SER A 43 13.04 -7.57 -9.07
CA SER A 43 12.67 -7.87 -10.46
C SER A 43 11.16 -7.96 -10.67
N GLY A 44 10.38 -8.17 -9.60
CA GLY A 44 8.92 -8.17 -9.62
C GLY A 44 8.34 -6.87 -10.19
N PHE A 45 8.94 -5.71 -9.88
CA PHE A 45 8.49 -4.40 -10.38
C PHE A 45 8.66 -4.23 -11.90
N LEU A 46 9.51 -5.05 -12.52
CA LEU A 46 9.75 -5.00 -13.96
C LEU A 46 8.80 -5.92 -14.74
N LYS A 47 7.90 -6.65 -14.05
CA LYS A 47 6.90 -7.50 -14.68
C LYS A 47 5.69 -6.67 -15.13
N TRP A 48 5.81 -6.04 -16.29
CA TRP A 48 4.73 -5.27 -16.90
C TRP A 48 3.94 -6.05 -17.95
N ARG A 49 4.51 -7.08 -18.58
CA ARG A 49 3.81 -7.84 -19.63
C ARG A 49 2.86 -8.89 -19.05
N VAL A 50 1.68 -8.47 -18.64
CA VAL A 50 0.56 -9.34 -18.25
C VAL A 50 -0.52 -9.35 -19.34
N GLY A 51 -1.36 -10.38 -19.38
CA GLY A 51 -2.46 -10.47 -20.35
C GLY A 51 -3.39 -9.26 -20.26
N GLY A 52 -3.90 -8.77 -21.40
CA GLY A 52 -4.76 -7.58 -21.50
C GLY A 52 -5.96 -7.59 -20.54
N PHE A 53 -6.50 -8.78 -20.26
CA PHE A 53 -7.56 -8.98 -19.27
C PHE A 53 -7.19 -8.44 -17.88
N TRP A 54 -5.94 -8.58 -17.43
CA TRP A 54 -5.51 -8.12 -16.09
C TRP A 54 -5.43 -6.60 -15.99
N TYR A 55 -5.08 -5.93 -17.09
CA TYR A 55 -5.17 -4.48 -17.18
C TYR A 55 -6.62 -4.00 -17.08
N PHE A 56 -7.52 -4.67 -17.82
CA PHE A 56 -8.94 -4.38 -17.77
C PHE A 56 -9.54 -4.63 -16.38
N ALA A 57 -9.22 -5.77 -15.76
CA ALA A 57 -9.66 -6.10 -14.42
C ALA A 57 -9.15 -5.08 -13.38
N GLY A 58 -7.88 -4.70 -13.44
CA GLY A 58 -7.30 -3.67 -12.58
C GLY A 58 -7.99 -2.31 -12.74
N PHE A 59 -8.22 -1.88 -13.98
CA PHE A 59 -8.96 -0.64 -14.27
C PHE A 59 -10.39 -0.69 -13.73
N PHE A 60 -11.10 -1.80 -13.92
CA PHE A 60 -12.48 -1.95 -13.47
C PHE A 60 -12.59 -1.97 -11.93
N LEU A 61 -11.60 -2.53 -11.23
CA LEU A 61 -11.56 -2.47 -9.76
C LEU A 61 -11.48 -1.03 -9.23
N MET A 62 -10.85 -0.11 -9.97
CA MET A 62 -10.83 1.32 -9.60
C MET A 62 -12.19 2.00 -9.73
N VAL A 63 -13.15 1.40 -10.46
CA VAL A 63 -14.52 1.93 -10.60
C VAL A 63 -15.32 1.75 -9.30
N GLY A 64 -14.99 0.74 -8.48
CA GLY A 64 -15.70 0.45 -7.22
C GLY A 64 -15.79 1.64 -6.27
N PRO A 65 -14.67 2.29 -5.88
CA PRO A 65 -14.69 3.49 -5.04
C PRO A 65 -15.48 4.66 -5.65
N LEU A 66 -15.47 4.81 -6.98
CA LEU A 66 -16.24 5.84 -7.68
C LEU A 66 -17.74 5.58 -7.60
N LEU A 67 -18.17 4.33 -7.80
CA LEU A 67 -19.56 3.93 -7.63
C LEU A 67 -20.01 4.11 -6.17
N PHE A 68 -19.17 3.72 -5.21
CA PHE A 68 -19.46 3.93 -3.79
C PHE A 68 -19.68 5.41 -3.48
N THR A 69 -18.80 6.29 -3.99
CA THR A 69 -18.92 7.74 -3.84
C THR A 69 -20.21 8.26 -4.47
N LEU A 70 -20.54 7.78 -5.67
CA LEU A 70 -21.79 8.14 -6.35
C LEU A 70 -23.02 7.75 -5.52
N PHE A 71 -23.07 6.51 -5.00
CA PHE A 71 -24.18 6.08 -4.15
C PHE A 71 -24.27 6.91 -2.87
N TYR A 72 -23.15 7.22 -2.23
CA TYR A 72 -23.11 8.09 -1.05
C TYR A 72 -23.71 9.48 -1.34
N LEU A 73 -23.35 10.09 -2.47
CA LEU A 73 -23.92 11.37 -2.91
C LEU A 73 -25.42 11.29 -3.20
N LEU A 74 -25.87 10.23 -3.88
CA LEU A 74 -27.29 10.01 -4.21
C LEU A 74 -28.16 9.84 -2.95
N LEU A 75 -27.58 9.34 -1.86
CA LEU A 75 -28.23 9.20 -0.56
C LEU A 75 -28.19 10.50 0.28
N GLY A 76 -27.75 11.61 -0.29
CA GLY A 76 -27.67 12.92 0.37
C GLY A 76 -26.35 13.19 1.10
N GLY A 77 -25.33 12.35 0.89
CA GLY A 77 -23.98 12.62 1.37
C GLY A 77 -23.35 13.82 0.65
N GLU A 78 -22.47 14.54 1.33
CA GLU A 78 -21.72 15.65 0.73
C GLU A 78 -20.45 15.15 0.04
N ALA A 79 -20.11 15.70 -1.12
CA ALA A 79 -18.90 15.28 -1.84
C ALA A 79 -17.64 15.47 -0.96
N PRO A 80 -16.91 14.40 -0.64
CA PRO A 80 -15.61 14.55 0.01
C PRO A 80 -14.65 15.15 -1.02
N GLY A 81 -14.34 16.43 -0.89
CA GLY A 81 -13.45 17.12 -1.81
C GLY A 81 -13.13 18.51 -1.31
N ASN A 82 -11.87 18.91 -1.47
CA ASN A 82 -11.48 20.30 -1.26
C ASN A 82 -11.67 21.05 -2.59
N PRO A 83 -12.64 21.98 -2.72
CA PRO A 83 -12.87 22.72 -3.96
C PRO A 83 -11.66 23.57 -4.40
N GLY A 84 -10.65 23.75 -3.55
CA GLY A 84 -9.38 24.41 -3.85
C GLY A 84 -8.26 23.50 -4.41
N LEU A 85 -8.51 22.21 -4.65
CA LEU A 85 -7.52 21.31 -5.26
C LEU A 85 -7.25 21.70 -6.72
N THR A 86 -6.06 22.26 -6.97
CA THR A 86 -5.59 22.53 -8.34
C THR A 86 -5.08 21.25 -8.99
N GLY A 87 -5.04 21.21 -10.33
CA GLY A 87 -4.47 20.07 -11.06
C GLY A 87 -3.03 19.73 -10.65
N GLY A 88 -2.23 20.74 -10.29
CA GLY A 88 -0.88 20.55 -9.76
C GLY A 88 -0.84 19.86 -8.39
N LEU A 89 -1.75 20.24 -7.48
CA LEU A 89 -1.86 19.57 -6.17
C LEU A 89 -2.34 18.13 -6.31
N ILE A 90 -3.30 17.87 -7.19
CA ILE A 90 -3.77 16.51 -7.49
C ILE A 90 -2.59 15.64 -7.98
N PHE A 91 -1.79 16.16 -8.91
CA PHE A 91 -0.62 15.45 -9.41
C PHE A 91 0.39 15.12 -8.31
N ILE A 92 0.72 16.09 -7.45
CA ILE A 92 1.65 15.88 -6.33
C ILE A 92 1.10 14.83 -5.36
N THR A 93 -0.18 14.91 -5.01
CA THR A 93 -0.83 13.93 -4.12
C THR A 93 -0.79 12.52 -4.73
N LEU A 94 -1.12 12.37 -6.02
CA LEU A 94 -1.08 11.08 -6.70
C LEU A 94 0.32 10.44 -6.65
N ILE A 95 1.36 11.20 -6.96
CA ILE A 95 2.75 10.71 -6.88
C ILE A 95 3.09 10.29 -5.45
N ASN A 96 2.72 11.11 -4.46
CA ASN A 96 2.98 10.82 -3.06
C ASN A 96 2.27 9.52 -2.60
N THR A 97 1.01 9.33 -3.00
CA THR A 97 0.24 8.12 -2.72
C THR A 97 0.84 6.87 -3.37
N ILE A 98 1.27 6.97 -4.64
CA ILE A 98 1.89 5.83 -5.34
C ILE A 98 3.19 5.41 -4.65
N ILE A 99 4.03 6.37 -4.26
CA ILE A 99 5.32 6.09 -3.62
C ILE A 99 5.14 5.52 -2.21
N ASN A 100 4.26 6.13 -1.41
CA ASN A 100 4.14 5.80 0.01
C ASN A 100 3.10 4.71 0.33
N GLY A 101 2.26 4.31 -0.63
CA GLY A 101 1.36 3.16 -0.49
C GLY A 101 1.83 1.96 -1.31
N PRO A 102 1.43 1.81 -2.58
CA PRO A 102 1.74 0.62 -3.35
C PRO A 102 3.25 0.33 -3.47
N LEU A 103 4.07 1.34 -3.76
CA LEU A 103 5.49 1.09 -4.01
C LEU A 103 6.27 0.72 -2.73
N SER A 104 5.89 1.27 -1.58
CA SER A 104 6.53 1.03 -0.28
C SER A 104 6.14 -0.31 0.33
N GLU A 105 4.94 -0.83 0.04
CA GLU A 105 4.41 -2.03 0.72
C GLU A 105 4.37 -3.29 -0.17
N GLU A 106 4.06 -3.14 -1.46
CA GLU A 106 3.73 -4.27 -2.34
C GLU A 106 4.90 -5.26 -2.53
N ALA A 107 6.14 -4.78 -2.52
CA ALA A 107 7.30 -5.67 -2.57
C ALA A 107 7.33 -6.62 -1.37
N GLY A 108 7.05 -6.13 -0.17
CA GLY A 108 6.97 -6.97 1.02
C GLY A 108 5.85 -7.99 0.94
N TRP A 109 4.63 -7.52 0.66
CA TRP A 109 3.45 -8.37 0.69
C TRP A 109 3.34 -9.31 -0.51
N ARG A 110 3.40 -8.77 -1.73
CA ARG A 110 3.14 -9.53 -2.97
C ARG A 110 4.43 -10.06 -3.58
N GLY A 111 5.55 -9.38 -3.35
CA GLY A 111 6.87 -9.82 -3.83
C GLY A 111 7.52 -10.90 -2.97
N PHE A 112 7.27 -10.91 -1.66
CA PHE A 112 7.95 -11.82 -0.72
C PHE A 112 7.02 -12.73 0.08
N ALA A 113 6.09 -12.16 0.85
CA ALA A 113 5.27 -12.93 1.78
C ALA A 113 4.29 -13.85 1.06
N LEU A 114 3.54 -13.33 0.08
CA LEU A 114 2.52 -14.09 -0.64
C LEU A 114 3.09 -15.31 -1.37
N PRO A 115 4.16 -15.22 -2.20
CA PRO A 115 4.68 -16.39 -2.90
C PRO A 115 5.20 -17.48 -1.95
N LYS A 116 5.75 -17.09 -0.78
CA LYS A 116 6.19 -18.04 0.24
C LYS A 116 5.00 -18.74 0.93
N LEU A 117 3.93 -18.02 1.22
CA LEU A 117 2.69 -18.61 1.73
C LEU A 117 2.05 -19.54 0.69
N GLU A 118 1.97 -19.10 -0.57
CA GLU A 118 1.36 -19.88 -1.66
C GLU A 118 2.08 -21.19 -1.91
N SER A 119 3.41 -21.22 -1.75
CA SER A 119 4.20 -22.46 -1.83
C SER A 119 3.82 -23.54 -0.80
N ARG A 120 3.04 -23.17 0.23
CA ARG A 120 2.65 -24.07 1.33
C ARG A 120 1.15 -24.29 1.47
N PHE A 121 0.33 -23.26 1.21
CA PHE A 121 -1.10 -23.27 1.56
C PHE A 121 -2.05 -23.06 0.36
N GLY A 122 -1.51 -22.83 -0.85
CA GLY A 122 -2.31 -22.47 -2.02
C GLY A 122 -2.90 -21.06 -1.95
N SER A 123 -3.45 -20.56 -3.06
CA SER A 123 -3.76 -19.12 -3.20
C SER A 123 -4.80 -18.60 -2.20
N LEU A 124 -5.95 -19.28 -2.05
CA LEU A 124 -7.03 -18.79 -1.17
C LEU A 124 -6.58 -18.66 0.29
N ILE A 125 -5.99 -19.72 0.85
CA ILE A 125 -5.56 -19.73 2.26
C ILE A 125 -4.42 -18.74 2.45
N SER A 126 -3.49 -18.64 1.50
CA SER A 126 -2.39 -17.67 1.56
C SER A 126 -2.89 -16.24 1.55
N SER A 127 -3.89 -15.91 0.72
CA SER A 127 -4.52 -14.59 0.70
C SER A 127 -5.24 -14.27 2.00
N ILE A 128 -5.93 -15.24 2.62
CA ILE A 128 -6.59 -15.04 3.92
C ILE A 128 -5.56 -14.79 5.02
N ILE A 129 -4.52 -15.62 5.11
CA ILE A 129 -3.43 -15.45 6.09
C ILE A 129 -2.78 -14.08 5.92
N LEU A 130 -2.45 -13.71 4.68
CA LEU A 130 -1.82 -12.44 4.38
C LEU A 130 -2.73 -11.26 4.73
N GLY A 131 -4.04 -11.36 4.43
CA GLY A 131 -5.03 -10.35 4.79
C GLY A 131 -5.12 -10.12 6.30
N ILE A 132 -5.06 -11.18 7.10
CA ILE A 132 -5.05 -11.08 8.57
C ILE A 132 -3.76 -10.38 9.06
N ILE A 133 -2.60 -10.80 8.54
CA ILE A 133 -1.30 -10.19 8.90
C ILE A 133 -1.30 -8.69 8.55
N TRP A 134 -1.80 -8.36 7.36
CA TRP A 134 -1.87 -7.00 6.86
C TRP A 134 -2.82 -6.13 7.70
N ALA A 135 -4.01 -6.64 8.05
CA ALA A 135 -4.94 -5.94 8.94
C ALA A 135 -4.34 -5.68 10.33
N CYS A 136 -3.62 -6.67 10.89
CA CYS A 136 -2.94 -6.52 12.17
C CYS A 136 -1.79 -5.50 12.11
N TRP A 137 -1.09 -5.39 10.98
CA TRP A 137 0.00 -4.43 10.78
C TRP A 137 -0.48 -2.98 10.88
N HIS A 138 -1.74 -2.70 10.55
CA HIS A 138 -2.33 -1.36 10.67
C HIS A 138 -2.59 -0.94 12.13
N ILE A 139 -2.82 -1.89 13.04
CA ILE A 139 -3.30 -1.63 14.41
C ILE A 139 -2.55 -0.51 15.14
N PRO A 140 -1.20 -0.42 15.13
CA PRO A 140 -0.48 0.65 15.82
C PRO A 140 -0.84 2.05 15.30
N PHE A 141 -1.01 2.20 13.99
CA PHE A 141 -1.32 3.49 13.36
C PHE A 141 -2.71 4.00 13.76
N TYR A 142 -3.65 3.09 14.06
CA TYR A 142 -5.00 3.46 14.54
C TYR A 142 -4.97 4.28 15.83
N PHE A 143 -4.10 3.88 16.77
CA PHE A 143 -4.00 4.53 18.07
C PHE A 143 -3.27 5.87 18.02
N ILE A 144 -2.48 6.12 16.96
CA ILE A 144 -1.73 7.36 16.76
C ILE A 144 -2.61 8.40 16.07
N GLU A 145 -3.44 7.97 15.12
CA GLU A 145 -4.25 8.89 14.32
C GLU A 145 -5.66 8.32 14.03
N PRO A 146 -6.57 8.30 15.04
CA PRO A 146 -7.91 7.77 14.88
C PRO A 146 -8.78 8.74 14.05
N ARG A 147 -8.63 8.69 12.73
CA ARG A 147 -9.42 9.48 11.77
C ARG A 147 -10.67 8.74 11.29
N MET A 148 -10.74 7.43 11.46
CA MET A 148 -11.78 6.57 10.86
C MET A 148 -12.25 5.50 11.85
N PRO A 149 -13.46 4.93 11.68
CA PRO A 149 -13.89 3.76 12.46
C PRO A 149 -12.90 2.59 12.30
N PHE A 150 -12.62 1.87 13.40
CA PHE A 150 -11.61 0.81 13.45
C PHE A 150 -11.73 -0.23 12.33
N TYR A 151 -12.97 -0.65 12.01
CA TYR A 151 -13.23 -1.64 10.99
C TYR A 151 -12.96 -1.16 9.54
N ILE A 152 -13.03 0.14 9.29
CA ILE A 152 -12.67 0.73 7.99
C ILE A 152 -11.15 0.86 7.92
N PHE A 153 -10.54 1.26 9.03
CA PHE A 153 -9.12 1.52 9.10
C PHE A 153 -8.25 0.28 8.87
N ILE A 154 -8.66 -0.89 9.34
CA ILE A 154 -7.94 -2.15 9.07
C ILE A 154 -8.18 -2.69 7.65
N MET A 155 -9.02 -2.03 6.85
CA MET A 155 -9.38 -2.42 5.47
C MET A 155 -8.82 -1.45 4.41
N THR A 156 -8.19 -0.35 4.83
CA THR A 156 -7.53 0.64 3.96
C THR A 156 -6.04 0.41 3.89
#